data_AF-A0A945W3J0-F1
#
_entry.id   AF-A0A945W3J0-F1
#
_cell.length_a   1.000
_cell.length_b   1.000
_cell.length_c   1.000
_cell.angle_alpha   90.00
_cell.angle_beta   90.00
_cell.angle_gamma   90.00
#
_symmetry.space_group_name_H-M   'P 1'
#
loop_
_entity.id
_entity.type
_entity.pdbx_description
1 polymer ?
#
loop_
_entity_poly.entity_id
_entity_poly.type
_entity_poly.pdbx_seq_one_letter_code
_entity_poly.pdbx_strand_id
1 'polypeptide(L)' 'KLVQKYCPQLQLSDLKPYPPGIRAQAVLKDGSLVHDFLFAESPRSLHVCNAPSPAATSAIPIGGYICDKVLE' A
#
# COMPACT_ATOMS: atom_id res chain seq x y z
N LYS A 1 -2.48 -17.95 16.63
CA LYS A 1 -1.38 -18.91 16.92
C LYS A 1 -0.13 -18.74 16.03
N LEU A 2 -0.08 -17.82 15.05
CA LEU A 2 1.09 -17.69 14.16
C LEU A 2 2.35 -17.15 14.88
N VAL A 3 2.22 -16.14 15.74
CA VAL A 3 3.36 -15.57 16.48
C VAL A 3 3.98 -16.55 17.49
N GLN A 4 3.17 -17.44 18.06
CA GLN A 4 3.63 -18.48 19.00
C GLN A 4 4.53 -19.54 18.34
N LYS A 5 4.55 -19.63 17.00
CA LYS A 5 5.53 -20.43 16.27
C LYS A 5 6.97 -19.93 16.52
N TYR A 6 7.14 -18.62 16.67
CA TYR A 6 8.43 -17.96 16.87
C TYR A 6 8.69 -17.61 18.34
N CYS A 7 7.64 -17.44 19.15
CA CYS A 7 7.72 -17.14 20.58
C CYS A 7 6.64 -17.91 21.36
N PRO A 8 6.87 -19.20 21.70
CA PRO A 8 5.85 -20.09 22.27
C PRO A 8 5.24 -19.63 23.60
N GLN A 9 6.01 -18.88 24.39
CA GLN A 9 5.60 -18.37 25.69
C GLN A 9 4.62 -17.19 25.61
N LEU A 10 4.49 -16.53 24.45
CA LEU A 10 3.70 -15.31 24.29
C LEU A 10 2.21 -15.57 24.57
N GLN A 11 1.64 -14.80 25.48
CA GLN A 11 0.24 -14.81 25.88
C GLN A 11 -0.48 -13.54 25.42
N LEU A 12 -1.82 -13.58 25.40
CA LEU A 12 -2.63 -12.42 25.05
C LEU A 12 -2.39 -11.23 26.00
N SER A 13 -2.13 -11.52 27.28
CA SER A 13 -1.81 -10.53 28.31
C SER A 13 -0.51 -9.77 28.07
N ASP A 14 0.39 -10.30 27.24
CA ASP A 14 1.65 -9.64 26.90
C ASP A 14 1.46 -8.57 25.81
N LEU A 15 0.30 -8.57 25.14
CA LEU A 15 0.00 -7.64 24.06
C LEU A 15 -0.61 -6.34 24.62
N LYS A 16 -0.17 -5.22 24.05
CA LYS A 16 -0.76 -3.90 24.29
C LYS A 16 -1.71 -3.53 23.15
N PRO A 17 -2.65 -2.60 23.37
CA PRO A 17 -3.44 -2.02 22.28
C PRO A 17 -2.51 -1.49 21.18
N TYR A 18 -2.84 -1.78 19.93
CA TYR A 18 -2.11 -1.31 18.76
C TYR A 18 -3.10 -0.79 17.73
N PRO A 19 -2.85 0.37 17.09
CA PRO A 19 -3.76 0.91 16.09
C PRO A 19 -3.80 -0.01 14.85
N PRO A 20 -4.94 -0.09 14.15
CA PRO A 20 -4.99 -0.85 12.91
C PRO A 20 -4.11 -0.18 11.85
N GLY A 21 -3.34 -1.00 11.12
CA GLY A 21 -2.69 -0.56 9.89
C GLY A 21 -3.69 -0.63 8.73
N ILE A 22 -4.10 0.52 8.19
CA ILE A 22 -5.05 0.60 7.07
C ILE A 22 -4.27 0.85 5.78
N ARG A 23 -4.54 0.06 4.73
CA ARG A 23 -4.01 0.29 3.39
C ARG A 23 -5.12 0.85 2.51
N ALA A 24 -4.90 2.01 1.91
CA ALA A 24 -5.73 2.53 0.84
C ALA A 24 -5.38 1.75 -0.45
N GLN A 25 -5.99 0.57 -0.60
CA GLN A 25 -5.73 -0.34 -1.70
C GLN A 25 -6.94 -0.42 -2.63
N ALA A 26 -6.71 -0.25 -3.92
CA ALA A 26 -7.74 -0.32 -4.94
C ALA A 26 -8.25 -1.76 -5.11
N VAL A 27 -9.56 -1.87 -5.26
CA VAL A 27 -10.29 -3.10 -5.54
C VAL A 27 -10.95 -2.95 -6.91
N LEU A 28 -10.68 -3.90 -7.81
CA LEU A 28 -11.26 -3.91 -9.15
C LEU A 28 -12.71 -4.42 -9.10
N LYS A 29 -13.43 -4.26 -10.21
CA LYS A 29 -14.85 -4.63 -10.33
C LYS A 29 -15.11 -6.13 -10.09
N ASP A 30 -14.11 -6.97 -10.36
CA ASP A 30 -14.16 -8.42 -10.13
C ASP A 30 -13.79 -8.81 -8.68
N GLY A 31 -13.51 -7.83 -7.81
CA GLY A 31 -13.11 -8.03 -6.42
C GLY A 31 -11.62 -8.28 -6.24
N SER A 32 -10.83 -8.33 -7.31
CA SER A 32 -9.38 -8.50 -7.21
C SER A 32 -8.69 -7.25 -6.66
N LEU A 33 -7.58 -7.47 -5.97
CA LEU A 33 -6.79 -6.42 -5.34
C LEU A 33 -5.68 -5.95 -6.29
N VAL A 34 -5.55 -4.63 -6.45
CA VAL A 34 -4.42 -4.08 -7.20
C VAL A 34 -3.18 -4.09 -6.32
N HIS A 35 -2.17 -4.85 -6.76
CA HIS A 35 -0.95 -5.07 -6.00
C HIS A 35 0.16 -4.03 -6.26
N ASP A 36 0.07 -3.30 -7.36
CA ASP A 36 1.07 -2.31 -7.79
C ASP A 36 0.43 -0.93 -8.07
N PHE A 37 1.18 0.02 -8.59
CA PHE A 37 0.69 1.36 -8.88
C PHE A 37 -0.43 1.35 -9.92
N LEU A 38 -1.48 2.14 -9.66
CA LEU A 38 -2.57 2.38 -10.59
C LEU A 38 -2.67 3.88 -10.86
N PHE A 39 -2.55 4.25 -12.13
CA PHE A 39 -2.71 5.63 -12.57
C PHE A 39 -3.94 5.76 -13.45
N ALA A 40 -4.59 6.92 -13.39
CA ALA A 40 -5.63 7.31 -14.34
C ALA A 40 -5.33 8.73 -14.84
N GLU A 41 -5.47 8.93 -16.14
CA GLU A 41 -5.13 10.20 -16.80
C GLU A 41 -6.38 10.87 -17.33
N SER A 42 -6.36 12.20 -17.31
CA SER A 42 -7.32 13.08 -17.96
C SER A 42 -6.54 14.20 -18.67
N PRO A 43 -7.17 15.02 -19.52
CA PRO A 43 -6.45 16.03 -20.31
C PRO A 43 -5.58 17.02 -19.51
N ARG A 44 -5.82 17.18 -18.20
CA ARG A 44 -5.05 18.09 -17.34
C ARG A 44 -4.73 17.50 -15.96
N SER A 45 -4.81 16.19 -15.78
CA SER A 45 -4.56 15.58 -14.48
C SER A 45 -4.07 14.15 -14.59
N LEU A 46 -3.08 13.82 -13.76
CA LEU A 46 -2.64 12.47 -13.46
C LEU A 46 -3.14 12.11 -12.05
N HIS A 47 -3.93 11.04 -11.94
CA HIS A 47 -4.46 10.52 -10.68
C HIS A 47 -3.67 9.28 -10.26
N VAL A 48 -3.12 9.29 -9.04
CA VAL A 48 -2.53 8.10 -8.41
C VAL A 48 -3.62 7.38 -7.64
N CYS A 49 -4.28 6.42 -8.29
CA CYS A 49 -5.44 5.71 -7.77
C CYS A 49 -5.09 4.56 -6.82
N ASN A 50 -3.87 4.03 -6.94
CA ASN A 50 -3.35 2.99 -6.06
C ASN A 50 -1.84 3.19 -5.89
N ALA A 51 -1.39 3.33 -4.65
CA ALA A 51 0.04 3.29 -4.29
C ALA A 51 0.22 2.51 -2.98
N PRO A 52 -0.11 1.20 -2.97
CA PRO A 52 -0.05 0.38 -1.78
C PRO A 52 1.41 0.04 -1.45
N SER A 53 1.62 -0.52 -0.26
CA SER A 53 2.93 -1.00 0.14
C SER A 53 3.55 -1.92 -0.93
N PRO A 54 4.80 -1.66 -1.33
CA PRO A 54 5.77 -0.92 -0.55
C PRO A 54 6.01 0.49 -1.11
N ALA A 55 4.96 1.25 -1.44
CA ALA A 55 5.07 2.64 -1.84
C ALA A 55 5.98 3.48 -0.91
N ALA A 56 6.09 3.15 0.38
CA ALA A 56 7.07 3.77 1.28
C ALA A 56 8.54 3.47 0.92
N THR A 57 8.87 2.25 0.48
CA THR A 57 10.23 1.92 0.01
C THR A 57 10.49 2.42 -1.41
N SER A 58 9.45 2.49 -2.23
CA SER A 58 9.53 2.93 -3.64
C SER A 58 9.14 4.39 -3.84
N ALA A 59 9.11 5.19 -2.77
CA ALA A 59 8.62 6.57 -2.80
C ALA A 59 9.41 7.49 -3.73
N ILE A 60 10.74 7.32 -3.80
CA ILE A 60 11.60 8.12 -4.67
C ILE A 60 11.44 7.69 -6.14
N PRO A 61 11.54 6.40 -6.51
CA PRO A 61 11.30 5.97 -7.89
C PRO A 61 9.92 6.34 -8.43
N ILE A 62 8.84 6.14 -7.65
CA ILE A 62 7.49 6.51 -8.11
C ILE A 62 7.35 8.02 -8.26
N GLY A 63 7.98 8.81 -7.38
CA GLY A 63 8.02 10.26 -7.50
C GLY A 63 8.65 10.73 -8.81
N GLY A 64 9.80 10.15 -9.18
CA GLY A 64 10.46 10.41 -10.46
C GLY A 64 9.56 10.06 -11.65
N TYR A 65 8.97 8.87 -11.65
CA TYR A 65 8.03 8.45 -12.69
C TYR A 65 6.84 9.41 -12.84
N ILE A 66 6.26 9.87 -11.73
CA ILE A 66 5.16 10.83 -11.74
C ILE A 66 5.61 12.17 -12.33
N CYS A 67 6.80 12.67 -11.95
CA CYS A 67 7.36 13.91 -12.49
C CYS A 67 7.57 13.82 -14.00
N ASP A 68 8.16 12.74 -14.49
CA ASP A 68 8.36 12.53 -15.93
C ASP A 68 7.01 12.49 -16.66
N LYS A 69 6.02 11.79 -16.10
CA LYS A 69 4.69 11.66 -16.68
C LYS A 69 3.89 12.95 -16.78
N VAL A 70 4.06 13.89 -15.87
CA VAL A 70 3.35 15.19 -15.93
C VAL A 70 4.07 16.22 -16.79
N LEU A 71 5.31 15.95 -17.22
CA LEU A 71 6.09 16.81 -18.08
C LEU A 71 6.04 16.41 -19.57
N GLU A 72 5.58 15.18 -19.89
CA GLU A 72 5.21 14.74 -21.25
C GLU A 72 4.04 15.57 -21.82
#